data_AF-A0A932S2L7-F1
#
_entry.id   AF-A0A932S2L7-F1
#
_cell.length_a   1.000
_cell.length_b   1.000
_cell.length_c   1.000
_cell.angle_alpha   90.00
_cell.angle_beta   90.00
_cell.angle_gamma   90.00
#
_symmetry.space_group_name_H-M   'P 1'
#
loop_
_entity.id
_entity.type
_entity.pdbx_description
1 polymer ?
#
loop_
_entity_poly.entity_id
_entity_poly.type
_entity_poly.pdbx_seq_one_letter_code
_entity_poly.pdbx_strand_id
1 'polypeptide(L)'
;MTRYQTRLEDSMYVIAEGTRISMRRLMRSGFKNYIGRMSNWTGRYALSEKYMPFYPGYLLGRLWLLHKYTGEDEFKDLAMRILEPIIPDLCDRPLTSQASGLDHYYGLCWAADITGDAQLQKAALRALDRMIDQLWSEKAQIFVISRGRTSVNVDATACLFGFPWAVKHDRGLSRISAPPPKPRRTSATSRPRPRPPIGGSPT
;
A
#
# COMPACT_ATOMS: atom_id res chain seq x y z
N MET A 1 21.64 -4.58 30.42
CA MET A 1 21.49 -4.56 28.96
C MET A 1 22.49 -5.51 28.33
N THR A 2 22.08 -6.34 27.37
CA THR A 2 22.98 -7.29 26.68
C THR A 2 23.79 -6.58 25.59
N ARG A 3 24.94 -7.14 25.17
CA ARG A 3 25.71 -6.62 24.01
C ARG A 3 24.87 -6.49 22.74
N TYR A 4 23.90 -7.39 22.56
CA TYR A 4 22.96 -7.33 21.44
C TYR A 4 22.03 -6.12 21.54
N GLN A 5 21.45 -5.87 22.72
CA GLN A 5 20.60 -4.70 22.96
C GLN A 5 21.35 -3.39 22.73
N THR A 6 22.60 -3.27 23.22
CA THR A 6 23.44 -2.08 22.95
C THR A 6 23.62 -1.84 21.45
N ARG A 7 23.96 -2.88 20.68
CA ARG A 7 24.12 -2.74 19.22
C ARG A 7 22.82 -2.34 18.52
N LEU A 8 21.69 -2.86 18.99
CA LEU A 8 20.39 -2.49 18.45
C LEU A 8 20.10 -1.01 18.70
N GLU A 9 20.33 -0.52 19.91
CA GLU A 9 20.15 0.89 20.28
C GLU A 9 21.07 1.81 19.49
N ASP A 10 22.36 1.47 19.38
CA ASP A 10 23.33 2.22 18.57
C ASP A 10 22.88 2.32 17.10
N SER A 11 22.37 1.20 16.55
CA SER A 11 21.87 1.17 15.17
C SER A 11 20.63 2.05 14.99
N MET A 12 19.70 2.02 15.95
CA MET A 12 18.51 2.85 15.91
C MET A 12 18.83 4.34 16.05
N TYR A 13 19.81 4.68 16.89
CA TYR A 13 20.31 6.04 17.02
C TYR A 13 20.86 6.57 15.68
N VAL A 14 21.68 5.77 14.99
CA VAL A 14 22.22 6.14 13.66
C VAL A 14 21.09 6.34 12.64
N ILE A 15 20.07 5.48 12.65
CA ILE A 15 18.92 5.60 11.73
C ILE A 15 18.11 6.88 12.03
N ALA A 16 17.84 7.16 13.30
CA ALA A 16 17.09 8.33 13.73
C ALA A 16 17.83 9.63 13.34
N GLU A 17 19.12 9.73 13.69
CA GLU A 17 19.92 10.91 13.41
C GLU A 17 20.15 11.11 11.91
N GLY A 18 20.43 10.03 11.17
CA GLY A 18 20.54 10.09 9.71
C GLY A 18 19.24 10.56 9.05
N THR A 19 18.09 10.11 9.56
CA THR A 19 16.76 10.57 9.08
C THR A 19 16.55 12.04 9.39
N ARG A 20 16.85 12.48 10.62
CA ARG A 20 16.74 13.89 11.04
C ARG A 20 17.57 14.82 10.15
N ILE A 21 18.83 14.47 9.87
CA ILE A 21 19.70 15.24 8.98
C ILE A 21 19.11 15.31 7.56
N SER A 22 18.65 14.19 7.01
CA SER A 22 18.03 14.12 5.69
C SER A 22 16.78 14.99 5.60
N MET A 23 15.92 14.92 6.61
CA MET A 23 14.68 15.68 6.69
C MET A 23 14.92 17.19 6.85
N ARG A 24 15.85 17.60 7.73
CA ARG A 24 16.21 19.02 7.87
C ARG A 24 16.69 19.62 6.56
N ARG A 25 17.50 18.87 5.80
CA ARG A 25 17.95 19.31 4.47
C ARG A 25 16.77 19.46 3.51
N LEU A 26 15.87 18.49 3.48
CA LEU A 26 14.70 18.50 2.62
C LEU A 26 13.78 19.69 2.94
N MET A 27 13.58 19.98 4.22
CA MET A 27 12.76 21.09 4.66
C MET A 27 13.40 22.45 4.36
N ARG A 28 14.74 22.56 4.44
CA ARG A 28 15.49 23.77 4.04
C ARG A 28 15.39 24.10 2.55
N SER A 29 15.17 23.11 1.68
CA SER A 29 15.01 23.35 0.23
C SER A 29 13.66 24.00 -0.15
N GLY A 30 12.84 24.38 0.83
CA GLY A 30 11.54 25.00 0.57
C GLY A 30 10.51 23.97 0.11
N PHE A 31 10.39 22.88 0.88
CA PHE A 31 9.36 21.85 0.67
C PHE A 31 7.98 22.51 0.56
N LYS A 32 7.41 22.56 -0.65
CA LYS A 32 6.09 23.16 -0.92
C LYS A 32 5.07 22.19 -1.49
N ASN A 33 5.52 21.07 -2.05
CA ASN A 33 4.67 20.20 -2.86
C ASN A 33 4.79 18.74 -2.37
N TYR A 34 5.44 17.88 -3.17
CA TYR A 34 5.44 16.44 -2.97
C TYR A 34 6.85 15.90 -2.76
N ILE A 35 6.93 14.79 -2.02
CA ILE A 35 8.11 13.93 -2.02
C ILE A 35 8.20 13.22 -3.36
N GLY A 36 9.34 13.38 -4.04
CA GLY A 36 9.67 12.67 -5.25
C GLY A 36 10.51 11.42 -4.99
N ARG A 37 11.19 10.96 -6.04
CA ARG A 37 12.03 9.76 -6.00
C ARG A 37 13.19 9.89 -5.02
N MET A 38 13.46 8.82 -4.27
CA MET A 38 14.70 8.64 -3.52
C MET A 38 15.81 8.14 -4.45
N SER A 39 16.99 8.75 -4.36
CA SER A 39 18.21 8.25 -4.99
C SER A 39 18.73 7.04 -4.22
N ASN A 40 18.81 5.87 -4.86
CA ASN A 40 19.36 4.65 -4.25
C ASN A 40 20.85 4.79 -3.91
N TRP A 41 21.58 5.68 -4.58
CA TRP A 41 23.01 5.90 -4.36
C TRP A 41 23.29 6.83 -3.18
N THR A 42 22.43 7.82 -2.97
CA THR A 42 22.70 8.88 -1.96
C THR A 42 21.72 8.86 -0.79
N GLY A 43 20.64 8.07 -0.88
CA GLY A 43 19.53 8.07 0.09
C GLY A 43 18.73 9.37 0.12
N ARG A 44 18.98 10.30 -0.80
CA ARG A 44 18.33 11.62 -0.83
C ARG A 44 17.02 11.57 -1.59
N TYR A 45 15.98 12.17 -1.04
CA TYR A 45 14.72 12.41 -1.73
C TYR A 45 14.83 13.64 -2.63
N ALA A 46 14.31 13.53 -3.85
CA ALA A 46 14.00 14.68 -4.68
C ALA A 46 12.65 15.28 -4.26
N LEU A 47 12.45 16.56 -4.58
CA LEU A 47 11.12 17.17 -4.55
C LEU A 47 10.41 16.92 -5.88
N SER A 48 9.08 16.90 -5.85
CA SER A 48 8.25 16.75 -7.03
C SER A 48 7.11 17.78 -7.03
N GLU A 49 6.74 18.24 -8.22
CA GLU A 49 5.56 19.10 -8.44
C GLU A 49 4.25 18.32 -8.42
N LYS A 50 4.34 17.01 -8.62
CA LYS A 50 3.19 16.10 -8.62
C LYS A 50 3.39 14.96 -7.64
N TYR A 51 2.28 14.42 -7.15
CA TYR A 51 2.29 13.20 -6.37
C TYR A 51 2.97 12.06 -7.15
N MET A 52 3.91 11.39 -6.49
CA MET A 52 4.58 10.20 -6.98
C MET A 52 4.31 9.07 -5.98
N PRO A 53 3.56 8.03 -6.35
CA PRO A 53 3.29 6.93 -5.43
C PRO A 53 4.59 6.19 -5.07
N PHE A 54 4.53 5.35 -4.02
CA PHE A 54 5.61 4.52 -3.45
C PHE A 54 6.54 5.26 -2.48
N TYR A 55 7.20 6.33 -2.93
CA TYR A 55 8.26 6.98 -2.16
C TYR A 55 7.77 7.68 -0.88
N PRO A 56 6.64 8.43 -0.90
CA PRO A 56 6.11 9.06 0.30
C PRO A 56 5.77 8.03 1.39
N GLY A 57 5.14 6.91 1.03
CA GLY A 57 4.68 5.88 1.96
C GLY A 57 5.82 5.25 2.75
N TYR A 58 6.94 4.89 2.10
CA TYR A 58 8.11 4.39 2.83
C TYR A 58 8.73 5.44 3.76
N LEU A 59 8.77 6.71 3.34
CA LEU A 59 9.28 7.78 4.18
C LEU A 59 8.37 8.00 5.39
N LEU A 60 7.06 8.09 5.16
CA LEU A 60 6.04 8.21 6.21
C LEU A 60 6.12 7.05 7.19
N GLY A 61 6.17 5.81 6.71
CA GLY A 61 6.33 4.63 7.56
C GLY A 61 7.58 4.69 8.43
N ARG A 62 8.72 5.14 7.88
CA ARG A 62 9.94 5.35 8.67
C ARG A 62 9.76 6.40 9.76
N LEU A 63 9.17 7.55 9.41
CA LEU A 63 8.96 8.64 10.37
C LEU A 63 8.01 8.23 11.50
N TRP A 64 6.95 7.48 11.18
CA TRP A 64 6.04 6.92 12.17
C TRP A 64 6.71 5.91 13.11
N LEU A 65 7.55 5.02 12.57
CA LEU A 65 8.32 4.07 13.39
C LEU A 65 9.32 4.79 14.29
N LEU A 66 9.99 5.82 13.78
CA LEU A 66 10.91 6.63 14.57
C LEU A 66 10.19 7.38 15.68
N HIS A 67 9.05 8.03 15.38
CA HIS A 67 8.22 8.65 16.41
C HIS A 67 7.81 7.65 17.51
N LYS A 68 7.34 6.45 17.12
CA LYS A 68 6.99 5.40 18.10
C LYS A 68 8.17 4.90 18.93
N TYR A 69 9.36 4.83 18.33
CA TYR A 69 10.56 4.33 19.00
C TYR A 69 11.18 5.37 19.94
N THR A 70 11.33 6.61 19.47
CA THR A 70 12.02 7.67 20.22
C THR A 70 11.08 8.50 21.10
N GLY A 71 9.78 8.51 20.80
CA GLY A 71 8.81 9.39 21.44
C GLY A 71 8.92 10.85 20.99
N GLU A 72 9.75 11.16 20.00
CA GLU A 72 9.98 12.54 19.55
C GLU A 72 8.90 12.99 18.55
N ASP A 73 8.25 14.11 18.85
CA ASP A 73 7.22 14.69 17.98
C ASP A 73 7.77 15.28 16.67
N GLU A 74 9.07 15.61 16.60
CA GLU A 74 9.71 16.09 15.35
C GLU A 74 9.43 15.14 14.18
N PHE A 75 9.48 13.82 14.41
CA PHE A 75 9.21 12.83 13.36
C PHE A 75 7.74 12.78 12.96
N LYS A 76 6.82 12.91 13.92
CA LYS A 76 5.37 12.99 13.67
C LYS A 76 5.02 14.25 12.87
N ASP A 77 5.56 15.40 13.25
CA ASP A 77 5.33 16.68 12.56
C ASP A 77 5.86 16.64 11.12
N LEU A 78 7.03 16.03 10.91
CA LEU A 78 7.59 15.82 9.58
C LEU A 78 6.71 14.88 8.75
N ALA A 79 6.17 13.81 9.36
CA ALA A 79 5.28 12.89 8.68
C ALA A 79 3.97 13.59 8.26
N MET A 80 3.36 14.35 9.16
CA MET A 80 2.15 15.13 8.86
C MET A 80 2.38 16.14 7.74
N ARG A 81 3.50 16.88 7.76
CA ARG A 81 3.87 17.81 6.69
C ARG A 81 3.99 17.15 5.31
N ILE A 82 4.45 15.90 5.26
CA ILE A 82 4.54 15.13 4.00
C ILE A 82 3.17 14.58 3.60
N LEU A 83 2.38 14.14 4.57
CA LEU A 83 1.10 13.48 4.35
C LEU A 83 0.02 14.47 3.87
N GLU A 84 -0.10 15.62 4.53
CA GLU A 84 -1.19 16.58 4.28
C GLU A 84 -1.35 16.94 2.78
N PRO A 85 -0.28 17.27 2.02
CA PRO A 85 -0.41 17.58 0.60
C PRO A 85 -0.83 16.39 -0.28
N ILE A 86 -0.58 15.15 0.13
CA ILE A 86 -0.93 13.95 -0.66
C ILE A 86 -2.33 13.41 -0.36
N ILE A 87 -2.98 13.83 0.74
CA ILE A 87 -4.33 13.34 1.09
C ILE A 87 -5.32 13.49 -0.09
N PRO A 88 -5.41 14.65 -0.79
CA PRO A 88 -6.33 14.79 -1.92
C PRO A 88 -5.99 13.86 -3.09
N ASP A 89 -4.69 13.57 -3.32
CA ASP A 89 -4.27 12.64 -4.36
C ASP A 89 -4.68 11.19 -4.06
N LEU A 90 -4.60 10.78 -2.79
CA LEU A 90 -5.01 9.46 -2.34
C LEU A 90 -6.53 9.30 -2.32
N CYS A 91 -7.26 10.34 -1.92
CA CYS A 91 -8.68 10.24 -1.67
C CYS A 91 -9.56 10.55 -2.90
N ASP A 92 -9.14 11.49 -3.76
CA ASP A 92 -10.04 12.11 -4.74
C ASP A 92 -9.56 11.95 -6.19
N ARG A 93 -8.25 11.93 -6.42
CA ARG A 93 -7.67 11.89 -7.76
C ARG A 93 -7.55 10.46 -8.30
N PRO A 94 -7.42 10.29 -9.64
CA PRO A 94 -7.15 8.99 -10.23
C PRO A 94 -5.81 8.42 -9.72
N LEU A 95 -5.83 7.19 -9.21
CA LEU A 95 -4.63 6.47 -8.81
C LEU A 95 -3.89 6.01 -10.06
N THR A 96 -2.64 6.45 -10.18
CA THR A 96 -1.79 6.16 -11.34
C THR A 96 -1.07 4.82 -11.22
N SER A 97 -1.06 4.22 -10.02
CA SER A 97 -0.32 2.99 -9.71
C SER A 97 -0.83 2.31 -8.44
N GLN A 98 -0.82 0.98 -8.44
CA GLN A 98 -0.97 0.08 -7.31
C GLN A 98 0.01 0.35 -6.16
N ALA A 99 1.17 0.92 -6.46
CA ALA A 99 2.17 1.28 -5.45
C ALA A 99 1.65 2.32 -4.45
N SER A 100 0.59 3.05 -4.82
CA SER A 100 -0.14 3.92 -3.91
C SER A 100 -0.66 3.18 -2.66
N GLY A 101 -0.86 1.86 -2.70
CA GLY A 101 -1.26 1.08 -1.53
C GLY A 101 -0.36 1.25 -0.31
N LEU A 102 0.94 1.46 -0.53
CA LEU A 102 1.89 1.79 0.54
C LEU A 102 1.61 3.16 1.15
N ASP A 103 1.30 4.14 0.30
CA ASP A 103 1.02 5.51 0.69
C ASP A 103 -0.32 5.61 1.45
N HIS A 104 -1.30 4.77 1.09
CA HIS A 104 -2.54 4.64 1.85
C HIS A 104 -2.28 4.05 3.24
N TYR A 105 -1.53 2.95 3.32
CA TYR A 105 -1.33 2.25 4.58
C TYR A 105 -0.37 3.01 5.53
N TYR A 106 0.84 3.30 5.09
CA TYR A 106 1.82 4.00 5.91
C TYR A 106 1.53 5.50 6.03
N GLY A 107 0.83 6.10 5.07
CA GLY A 107 0.40 7.48 5.15
C GLY A 107 -0.86 7.61 5.99
N LEU A 108 -2.01 7.19 5.47
CA LEU A 108 -3.32 7.46 6.09
C LEU A 108 -3.66 6.52 7.26
N CYS A 109 -3.56 5.19 7.09
CA CYS A 109 -3.95 4.24 8.14
C CYS A 109 -3.10 4.41 9.40
N TRP A 110 -1.78 4.46 9.23
CA TRP A 110 -0.86 4.66 10.36
C TRP A 110 -0.99 6.05 10.98
N ALA A 111 -1.18 7.11 10.19
CA ALA A 111 -1.41 8.43 10.77
C ALA A 111 -2.70 8.44 11.60
N ALA A 112 -3.78 7.83 11.14
CA ALA A 112 -5.02 7.73 11.90
C ALA A 112 -4.81 7.01 13.25
N ASP A 113 -4.15 5.84 13.26
CA ASP A 113 -3.89 5.08 14.48
C ASP A 113 -2.94 5.81 15.46
N ILE A 114 -1.91 6.48 14.94
CA ILE A 114 -0.87 7.12 15.76
C ILE A 114 -1.34 8.46 16.32
N THR A 115 -2.07 9.24 15.52
CA THR A 115 -2.56 10.57 15.93
C THR A 115 -3.90 10.51 16.67
N GLY A 116 -4.69 9.46 16.45
CA GLY A 116 -6.07 9.37 16.92
C GLY A 116 -7.03 10.32 16.19
N ASP A 117 -6.62 10.95 15.10
CA ASP A 117 -7.45 11.89 14.35
C ASP A 117 -8.55 11.17 13.54
N ALA A 118 -9.80 11.41 13.93
CA ALA A 118 -10.96 10.83 13.26
C ALA A 118 -11.12 11.27 11.80
N GLN A 119 -10.62 12.46 11.41
CA GLN A 119 -10.63 12.90 10.02
C GLN A 119 -9.62 12.12 9.17
N LEU A 120 -8.45 11.82 9.73
CA LEU A 120 -7.49 10.92 9.08
C LEU A 120 -8.04 9.51 8.93
N GLN A 121 -8.76 8.99 9.94
CA GLN A 121 -9.43 7.70 9.81
C GLN A 121 -10.46 7.69 8.67
N LYS A 122 -11.31 8.74 8.59
CA LYS A 122 -12.28 8.88 7.49
C LYS A 122 -11.60 9.00 6.13
N ALA A 123 -10.51 9.77 6.04
CA ALA A 123 -9.72 9.90 4.83
C ALA A 123 -9.11 8.55 4.40
N ALA A 124 -8.56 7.78 5.36
CA ALA A 124 -8.02 6.45 5.11
C ALA A 124 -9.07 5.49 4.53
N LEU A 125 -10.25 5.43 5.15
CA LEU A 125 -11.35 4.59 4.66
C LEU A 125 -11.80 5.02 3.26
N ARG A 126 -12.00 6.32 3.03
CA ARG A 126 -12.35 6.87 1.70
C ARG A 126 -11.31 6.52 0.64
N ALA A 127 -10.02 6.64 0.96
CA ALA A 127 -8.94 6.36 0.03
C ALA A 127 -8.87 4.85 -0.30
N LEU A 128 -9.11 3.97 0.69
CA LEU A 128 -9.16 2.53 0.45
C LEU A 128 -10.36 2.13 -0.41
N ASP A 129 -11.56 2.67 -0.16
CA ASP A 129 -12.72 2.48 -1.05
C ASP A 129 -12.39 2.89 -2.48
N ARG A 130 -11.76 4.06 -2.63
CA ARG A 130 -11.34 4.59 -3.93
C ARG A 130 -10.34 3.68 -4.64
N MET A 131 -9.47 3.00 -3.90
CA MET A 131 -8.52 2.04 -4.45
C MET A 131 -9.23 0.81 -5.01
N ILE A 132 -10.26 0.31 -4.33
CA ILE A 132 -11.11 -0.76 -4.86
C ILE A 132 -11.70 -0.33 -6.19
N ASP A 133 -12.39 0.81 -6.22
CA ASP A 133 -13.11 1.29 -7.40
C ASP A 133 -12.21 1.43 -8.64
N GLN A 134 -10.93 1.74 -8.44
CA GLN A 134 -10.01 2.02 -9.55
C GLN A 134 -9.15 0.84 -9.96
N LEU A 135 -8.78 -0.03 -9.02
CA LEU A 135 -7.74 -1.04 -9.22
C LEU A 135 -8.23 -2.48 -9.02
N TRP A 136 -9.40 -2.70 -8.42
CA TRP A 136 -9.96 -4.05 -8.29
C TRP A 136 -10.60 -4.50 -9.60
N SER A 137 -10.18 -5.65 -10.10
CA SER A 137 -10.82 -6.32 -11.23
C SER A 137 -11.83 -7.34 -10.73
N GLU A 138 -13.12 -7.03 -10.82
CA GLU A 138 -14.18 -7.99 -10.43
C GLU A 138 -14.14 -9.28 -11.24
N LYS A 139 -13.76 -9.21 -12.52
CA LYS A 139 -13.67 -10.39 -13.38
C LYS A 139 -12.55 -11.33 -12.93
N ALA A 140 -11.41 -10.77 -12.55
CA ALA A 140 -10.22 -11.55 -12.21
C ALA A 140 -10.04 -11.74 -10.70
N GLN A 141 -10.82 -11.04 -9.88
CA GLN A 141 -10.75 -11.04 -8.41
C GLN A 141 -9.33 -10.72 -7.91
N ILE A 142 -8.69 -9.72 -8.52
CA ILE A 142 -7.32 -9.27 -8.22
C ILE A 142 -7.20 -7.75 -8.39
N PHE A 143 -6.22 -7.17 -7.70
CA PHE A 143 -5.77 -5.80 -7.95
C PHE A 143 -4.85 -5.73 -9.17
N VAL A 144 -5.12 -4.80 -10.09
CA VAL A 144 -4.29 -4.51 -11.26
C VAL A 144 -3.27 -3.42 -10.99
N ILE A 145 -2.19 -3.39 -11.77
CA ILE A 145 -1.08 -2.44 -11.58
C ILE A 145 -1.55 -0.98 -11.73
N SER A 146 -2.46 -0.71 -12.65
CA SER A 146 -3.06 0.61 -12.81
C SER A 146 -4.40 0.51 -13.54
N ARG A 147 -5.23 1.55 -13.40
CA ARG A 147 -6.56 1.62 -14.00
C ARG A 147 -6.50 1.32 -15.51
N GLY A 148 -7.35 0.41 -15.97
CA GLY A 148 -7.46 0.03 -17.37
C GLY A 148 -6.38 -0.95 -17.87
N ARG A 149 -5.49 -1.43 -17.00
CA ARG A 149 -4.56 -2.53 -17.33
C ARG A 149 -5.18 -3.87 -16.97
N THR A 150 -4.77 -4.92 -17.70
CA THR A 150 -5.11 -6.32 -17.41
C THR A 150 -3.93 -7.10 -16.83
N SER A 151 -2.82 -6.41 -16.54
CA SER A 151 -1.62 -6.99 -15.96
C SER A 151 -1.60 -6.84 -14.44
N VAL A 152 -1.03 -7.86 -13.80
CA VAL A 152 -0.71 -7.89 -12.37
C VAL A 152 0.77 -8.18 -12.18
N ASN A 153 1.34 -7.69 -11.10
CA ASN A 153 2.66 -8.07 -10.63
C ASN A 153 2.62 -8.34 -9.12
N VAL A 154 3.70 -8.90 -8.58
CA VAL A 154 3.79 -9.19 -7.14
C VAL A 154 3.62 -7.93 -6.28
N ASP A 155 4.02 -6.77 -6.78
CA ASP A 155 3.91 -5.49 -6.06
C ASP A 155 2.46 -4.99 -5.93
N ALA A 156 1.51 -5.53 -6.71
CA ALA A 156 0.09 -5.23 -6.54
C ALA A 156 -0.45 -5.68 -5.16
N THR A 157 0.29 -6.54 -4.45
CA THR A 157 0.03 -6.88 -3.05
C THR A 157 0.12 -5.67 -2.11
N ALA A 158 0.80 -4.58 -2.50
CA ALA A 158 0.81 -3.33 -1.73
C ALA A 158 -0.58 -2.74 -1.52
N CYS A 159 -1.52 -2.96 -2.46
CA CYS A 159 -2.92 -2.56 -2.29
C CYS A 159 -3.57 -3.27 -1.09
N LEU A 160 -3.11 -4.47 -0.73
CA LEU A 160 -3.74 -5.30 0.29
C LEU A 160 -3.47 -4.82 1.72
N PHE A 161 -2.43 -4.00 1.95
CA PHE A 161 -2.00 -3.66 3.32
C PHE A 161 -3.05 -2.89 4.12
N GLY A 162 -3.78 -1.98 3.47
CA GLY A 162 -4.79 -1.16 4.14
C GLY A 162 -6.08 -1.90 4.49
N PHE A 163 -6.44 -2.99 3.79
CA PHE A 163 -7.75 -3.61 3.97
C PHE A 163 -7.94 -4.34 5.30
N PRO A 164 -6.96 -5.10 5.84
CA PRO A 164 -7.06 -5.63 7.20
C PRO A 164 -7.25 -4.54 8.25
N TRP A 165 -6.56 -3.39 8.08
CA TRP A 165 -6.77 -2.22 8.93
C TRP A 165 -8.19 -1.70 8.78
N ALA A 166 -8.70 -1.57 7.55
CA ALA A 166 -10.03 -1.04 7.32
C ALA A 166 -11.14 -1.92 7.91
N VAL A 167 -11.04 -3.24 7.80
CA VAL A 167 -12.01 -4.19 8.41
C VAL A 167 -12.15 -4.00 9.92
N LYS A 168 -11.06 -3.59 10.60
CA LYS A 168 -11.09 -3.30 12.04
C LYS A 168 -11.84 -2.00 12.36
N HIS A 169 -11.82 -1.02 11.45
CA HIS A 169 -12.36 0.34 11.67
C HIS A 169 -13.70 0.60 10.95
N ASP A 170 -14.06 -0.22 9.96
CA ASP A 170 -15.34 -0.18 9.24
C ASP A 170 -15.71 -1.58 8.71
N ARG A 171 -16.92 -2.06 9.08
CA ARG A 171 -17.43 -3.38 8.66
C ARG A 171 -17.90 -3.41 7.19
N GLY A 172 -18.02 -2.25 6.52
CA GLY A 172 -18.56 -2.11 5.17
C GLY A 172 -17.63 -2.58 4.03
N LEU A 173 -16.32 -2.68 4.27
CA LEU A 173 -15.30 -3.06 3.27
C LEU A 173 -15.22 -4.58 2.98
N SER A 174 -16.29 -5.31 3.29
CA SER A 174 -16.40 -6.78 3.22
C SER A 174 -16.50 -7.34 1.78
N ARG A 175 -16.50 -6.49 0.74
CA ARG A 175 -16.59 -6.93 -0.67
C ARG A 175 -15.35 -7.68 -1.17
N ILE A 176 -14.17 -7.37 -0.62
CA ILE A 176 -12.90 -8.03 -1.00
C ILE A 176 -12.56 -9.21 -0.07
N SER A 177 -13.19 -9.27 1.10
CA SER A 177 -12.95 -10.32 2.10
C SER A 177 -13.77 -11.59 1.88
N ALA A 178 -14.69 -11.59 0.91
CA ALA A 178 -15.48 -12.78 0.60
C ALA A 178 -14.59 -13.81 -0.12
N PRO A 179 -14.51 -15.07 0.37
CA PRO A 179 -13.83 -16.11 -0.38
C PRO A 179 -14.45 -16.22 -1.78
N PRO A 180 -13.65 -16.48 -2.83
CA PRO A 180 -14.19 -16.59 -4.18
C PRO A 180 -15.32 -17.63 -4.18
N PRO A 181 -16.43 -17.36 -4.91
CA PRO A 181 -17.50 -18.35 -5.02
C PRO A 181 -16.88 -19.65 -5.51
N LYS A 182 -17.11 -20.75 -4.77
CA LYS A 182 -16.64 -22.07 -5.18
C LYS A 182 -16.96 -22.24 -6.66
N PRO A 183 -16.00 -22.67 -7.51
CA PRO A 183 -16.28 -22.86 -8.92
C PRO A 183 -17.54 -23.70 -9.02
N ARG A 184 -18.59 -23.15 -9.67
CA ARG A 184 -19.79 -23.92 -9.95
C ARG A 184 -19.29 -25.17 -10.67
N ARG A 185 -19.45 -26.34 -10.03
CA ARG A 185 -19.33 -27.61 -10.72
C ARG A 185 -20.32 -27.52 -11.86
N THR A 186 -19.85 -27.18 -13.05
CA THR A 186 -20.56 -27.50 -14.28
C THR A 186 -20.72 -29.00 -14.21
N SER A 187 -21.94 -29.47 -13.99
CA SER A 187 -22.30 -30.85 -14.22
C SER A 187 -21.66 -31.24 -15.55
N ALA A 188 -20.69 -32.13 -15.50
CA ALA A 188 -20.07 -32.66 -16.70
C ALA A 188 -21.23 -33.15 -17.57
N THR A 189 -21.47 -32.46 -18.68
CA THR A 189 -22.25 -33.03 -19.77
C THR A 189 -21.57 -34.35 -20.08
N SER A 190 -22.29 -35.43 -19.82
CA SER A 190 -21.88 -36.79 -20.10
C SER A 190 -21.38 -36.83 -21.55
N ARG A 191 -20.05 -36.88 -21.74
CA ARG A 191 -19.49 -37.21 -23.04
C ARG A 191 -20.05 -38.59 -23.41
N PRO A 192 -20.69 -38.76 -24.59
CA PRO A 192 -21.09 -40.07 -25.05
C PRO A 192 -19.86 -40.97 -25.08
N ARG A 193 -19.96 -42.17 -24.48
CA ARG A 193 -18.90 -43.17 -24.59
C ARG A 193 -18.68 -43.48 -26.08
N PRO A 194 -17.44 -43.57 -26.56
CA PRO A 194 -17.19 -44.05 -27.92
C PRO A 194 -17.76 -45.46 -28.07
N ARG A 195 -18.49 -45.71 -29.16
CA ARG A 195 -18.99 -47.05 -29.48
C ARG A 195 -17.80 -47.98 -29.71
N PRO A 196 -17.86 -49.23 -29.22
CA PRO A 196 -16.83 -50.21 -29.53
C PRO A 196 -16.81 -50.49 -31.04
N PRO A 197 -15.63 -50.79 -31.62
CA PRO A 197 -15.51 -51.10 -33.04
C PRO A 197 -16.30 -52.37 -33.36
N ILE A 198 -17.11 -52.30 -34.41
CA ILE A 198 -17.81 -53.44 -34.98
C ILE A 198 -16.75 -54.37 -35.56
N GLY A 199 -16.67 -55.59 -35.04
CA GLY A 199 -15.72 -56.60 -35.47
C GLY A 199 -15.83 -56.88 -36.97
N GLY A 200 -14.71 -56.74 -37.68
CA GLY A 200 -14.55 -57.33 -39.01
C GLY A 200 -14.39 -58.84 -38.87
N SER A 201 -15.25 -59.58 -39.56
CA SER A 201 -15.11 -61.02 -39.74
C SER A 201 -13.87 -61.36 -40.57
N PRO A 202 -13.19 -62.48 -40.29
CA PRO A 202 -12.03 -62.90 -41.04
C PRO A 202 -12.45 -63.59 -42.35
N THR A 203 -11.83 -63.20 -43.45
CA THR A 203 -11.68 -63.99 -44.68
C THR A 203 -10.24 -63.85 -45.16
#